data_AF-A0A3C0PG54-F1
#
_entry.id   AF-A0A3C0PG54-F1
#
_cell.length_a   1.000
_cell.length_b   1.000
_cell.length_c   1.000
_cell.angle_alpha   90.00
_cell.angle_beta   90.00
_cell.angle_gamma   90.00
#
_symmetry.space_group_name_H-M   'P 1'
#
loop_
_entity.id
_entity.type
_entity.pdbx_description
1 polymer ?
#
loop_
_entity_poly.entity_id
_entity_poly.type
_entity_poly.pdbx_seq_one_letter_code
_entity_poly.pdbx_strand_id
1 'polypeptide(L)'
;DFLSHGIIAAAAIGAKFPLNSNANNMSFRKSAFDAVGGYGLAGSVVSGDDDLLLQRIWKSKKWNIKYMTDASGAVYTFPAKSFNDMFEQRKRWGSKTVHYTRPQMIFLGAIFFFYLCIPASIIAALFFPILWISAICLLIVKLIGEYMLLLPGMKIFDKSGLRKYIIPGSILQLPMVLCAVVIGVFFKFVWKGGTYKRKVNTQVSMKQI
;
A
#
# COMPACT_ATOMS: atom_id res chain seq x y z
N ASP A 1 -10.49 1.24 1.90
CA ASP A 1 -9.14 1.75 1.59
C ASP A 1 -8.33 2.11 2.83
N PHE A 2 -8.71 3.13 3.60
CA PHE A 2 -7.96 3.48 4.82
C PHE A 2 -7.87 2.32 5.83
N LEU A 3 -9.00 1.65 6.11
CA LEU A 3 -9.03 0.48 7.00
C LEU A 3 -8.15 -0.67 6.49
N SER A 4 -8.16 -0.96 5.19
CA SER A 4 -7.33 -2.03 4.62
C SER A 4 -5.83 -1.74 4.76
N HIS A 5 -5.41 -0.47 4.66
CA HIS A 5 -4.02 -0.08 4.94
C HIS A 5 -3.61 -0.35 6.40
N GLY A 6 -4.49 -0.02 7.36
CA GLY A 6 -4.26 -0.32 8.78
C GLY A 6 -4.21 -1.82 9.07
N ILE A 7 -5.10 -2.61 8.45
CA ILE A 7 -5.12 -4.07 8.58
C ILE A 7 -3.84 -4.68 8.03
N ILE A 8 -3.38 -4.25 6.84
CA ILE A 8 -2.12 -4.73 6.26
C ILE A 8 -0.93 -4.38 7.16
N ALA A 9 -0.87 -3.14 7.68
CA ALA A 9 0.20 -2.72 8.58
C ALA A 9 0.23 -3.58 9.86
N ALA A 10 -0.92 -3.80 10.48
CA ALA A 10 -1.05 -4.65 11.67
C ALA A 10 -0.64 -6.10 11.39
N ALA A 11 -1.13 -6.68 10.29
CA ALA A 11 -0.80 -8.05 9.89
C ALA A 11 0.70 -8.21 9.59
N ALA A 12 1.27 -7.29 8.83
CA ALA A 12 2.68 -7.31 8.43
C ALA A 12 3.63 -7.15 9.64
N ILE A 13 3.32 -6.22 10.57
CA ILE A 13 4.07 -6.07 11.81
C ILE A 13 3.92 -7.30 12.71
N GLY A 14 2.71 -7.86 12.82
CA GLY A 14 2.45 -9.11 13.53
C GLY A 14 3.28 -10.28 12.98
N ALA A 15 3.40 -10.37 11.66
CA ALA A 15 4.23 -11.33 10.94
C ALA A 15 5.75 -11.01 10.96
N LYS A 16 6.19 -10.04 11.78
CA LYS A 16 7.59 -9.61 11.93
C LYS A 16 8.21 -9.05 10.64
N PHE A 17 7.38 -8.58 9.72
CA PHE A 17 7.78 -7.98 8.45
C PHE A 17 7.08 -6.63 8.23
N PRO A 18 7.49 -5.55 8.94
CA PRO A 18 6.86 -4.23 8.85
C PRO A 18 6.97 -3.64 7.44
N LEU A 19 5.92 -3.82 6.64
CA LEU A 19 5.86 -3.37 5.25
C LEU A 19 5.53 -1.89 5.12
N ASN A 20 4.50 -1.47 5.86
CA ASN A 20 3.98 -0.11 5.82
C ASN A 20 3.51 0.34 7.22
N SER A 21 3.37 1.65 7.35
CA SER A 21 2.76 2.35 8.47
C SER A 21 1.75 3.37 7.94
N ASN A 22 0.92 3.90 8.85
CA ASN A 22 0.15 5.10 8.57
C ASN A 22 0.73 6.23 9.41
N ALA A 23 1.31 7.25 8.77
CA ALA A 23 1.89 8.41 9.44
C ALA A 23 0.95 9.09 10.46
N ASN A 24 -0.37 9.00 10.27
CA ASN A 24 -1.36 9.63 11.15
C ASN A 24 -1.50 8.94 12.52
N ASN A 25 -0.96 7.74 12.69
CA ASN A 25 -1.00 7.00 13.95
C ASN A 25 0.32 6.25 14.20
N MET A 26 1.43 7.00 14.20
CA MET A 26 2.78 6.47 14.39
C MET A 26 3.48 7.22 15.51
N SER A 27 4.14 6.47 16.40
CA SER A 27 5.02 7.01 17.43
C SER A 27 6.32 6.21 17.51
N PHE A 28 7.41 6.88 17.84
CA PHE A 28 8.72 6.26 17.98
C PHE A 28 9.57 7.03 18.99
N ARG A 29 10.56 6.34 19.58
CA ARG A 29 11.54 6.98 20.47
C ARG A 29 12.48 7.84 19.64
N LYS A 30 12.82 9.03 20.14
CA LYS A 30 13.83 9.90 19.52
C LYS A 30 15.15 9.16 19.28
N SER A 31 15.61 8.36 20.24
CA SER A 31 16.81 7.54 20.10
C SER A 31 16.72 6.51 18.96
N ALA A 32 15.54 5.99 18.63
CA ALA A 32 15.37 5.09 17.49
C ALA A 32 15.49 5.82 16.15
N PHE A 33 14.96 7.05 16.08
CA PHE A 33 15.08 7.95 14.93
C PHE A 33 16.53 8.36 14.71
N ASP A 34 17.22 8.81 15.75
CA ASP A 34 18.62 9.23 15.69
C ASP A 34 19.53 8.05 15.32
N ALA A 35 19.27 6.85 15.87
CA ALA A 35 20.07 5.64 15.60
C ALA A 35 20.03 5.19 14.13
N VAL A 36 19.00 5.57 13.37
CA VAL A 36 18.95 5.31 11.93
C VAL A 36 19.39 6.48 11.09
N GLY A 37 19.73 7.64 11.68
CA GLY A 37 20.10 8.87 10.96
C GLY A 37 18.89 9.66 10.46
N GLY A 38 17.81 9.68 11.25
CA GLY A 38 16.56 10.38 10.95
C GLY A 38 15.92 9.95 9.62
N TYR A 39 15.25 10.88 8.93
CA TYR A 39 14.63 10.60 7.63
C TYR A 39 15.64 10.31 6.50
N GLY A 40 16.92 10.64 6.68
CA GLY A 40 17.97 10.38 5.68
C GLY A 40 17.58 10.86 4.27
N LEU A 41 17.89 10.05 3.25
CA LEU A 41 17.51 10.33 1.85
C LEU A 41 16.00 10.26 1.58
N ALA A 42 15.19 9.70 2.48
CA ALA A 42 13.73 9.66 2.31
C ALA A 42 13.10 11.06 2.45
N GLY A 43 13.77 12.00 3.14
CA GLY A 43 13.28 13.36 3.32
C GLY A 43 13.16 14.17 2.01
N SER A 44 13.78 13.72 0.91
CA SER A 44 13.66 14.36 -0.40
C SER A 44 12.48 13.85 -1.25
N VAL A 45 11.77 12.83 -0.78
CA VAL A 45 10.60 12.25 -1.43
C VAL A 45 9.33 12.82 -0.79
N VAL A 46 8.38 13.26 -1.62
CA VAL A 46 7.11 13.90 -1.18
C VAL A 46 6.14 12.90 -0.52
N SER A 47 6.55 11.65 -0.30
CA SER A 47 5.70 10.55 0.15
C SER A 47 6.51 9.35 0.64
N GLY A 48 6.04 8.68 1.70
CA GLY A 48 6.58 7.40 2.18
C GLY A 48 7.75 7.52 3.15
N ASP A 49 7.96 8.71 3.70
CA ASP A 49 8.90 8.97 4.80
C ASP A 49 8.61 8.08 6.03
N ASP A 50 7.32 7.87 6.34
CA ASP A 50 6.84 6.96 7.38
C ASP A 50 7.26 5.49 7.14
N ASP A 51 6.89 4.93 5.99
CA ASP A 51 7.21 3.54 5.63
C ASP A 51 8.72 3.31 5.57
N LEU A 52 9.46 4.24 4.97
CA LEU A 52 10.91 4.13 4.82
C LEU A 52 11.62 4.25 6.18
N LEU A 53 11.14 5.13 7.07
CA LEU A 53 11.65 5.20 8.44
C LEU A 53 11.36 3.91 9.20
N LEU A 54 10.12 3.40 9.14
CA LEU A 54 9.72 2.12 9.75
C LEU A 54 10.65 0.98 9.31
N GLN A 55 10.87 0.85 8.00
CA GLN A 55 11.71 -0.19 7.43
C GLN A 55 13.18 -0.05 7.85
N ARG A 56 13.70 1.17 7.98
CA ARG A 56 15.08 1.41 8.46
C ARG A 56 15.22 1.06 9.94
N ILE A 57 14.27 1.46 10.78
CA ILE A 57 14.23 1.08 12.19
C ILE A 57 14.17 -0.44 12.32
N TRP A 58 13.30 -1.11 11.55
CA TRP A 58 13.18 -2.57 11.55
C TRP A 58 14.49 -3.25 11.13
N LYS A 59 15.14 -2.77 10.07
CA LYS A 59 16.41 -3.31 9.56
C LYS A 59 17.59 -3.11 10.51
N SER A 60 17.54 -2.11 11.39
CA SER A 60 18.59 -1.91 12.40
C SER A 60 18.70 -3.09 13.38
N LYS A 61 17.63 -3.90 13.51
CA LYS A 61 17.50 -5.02 14.47
C LYS A 61 17.69 -4.64 15.95
N LYS A 62 17.78 -3.34 16.26
CA LYS A 62 17.95 -2.82 17.63
C LYS A 62 16.64 -2.49 18.33
N TRP A 63 15.53 -2.44 17.58
CA TRP A 63 14.25 -1.94 18.07
C TRP A 63 13.12 -2.91 17.78
N ASN A 64 12.22 -3.03 18.76
CA ASN A 64 10.97 -3.77 18.61
C ASN A 64 9.89 -2.85 18.02
N ILE A 65 9.21 -3.35 16.99
CA ILE A 65 8.09 -2.67 16.35
C ILE A 65 6.82 -3.43 16.72
N LYS A 66 5.81 -2.70 17.19
CA LYS A 66 4.50 -3.23 17.54
C LYS A 66 3.42 -2.34 16.91
N TYR A 67 2.34 -2.96 16.46
CA TYR A 67 1.15 -2.23 16.04
C TYR A 67 0.21 -2.10 17.25
N MET A 68 -0.29 -0.89 17.50
CA MET A 68 -1.26 -0.65 18.58
C MET A 68 -2.66 -1.02 18.09
N THR A 69 -3.17 -2.17 18.54
CA THR A 69 -4.51 -2.66 18.17
C THR A 69 -5.60 -2.24 19.14
N ASP A 70 -5.22 -1.66 20.29
CA ASP A 70 -6.18 -1.14 21.27
C ASP A 70 -6.89 0.10 20.72
N ALA A 71 -8.22 0.11 20.81
CA ALA A 71 -9.06 1.18 20.29
C ALA A 71 -8.82 2.53 20.97
N SER A 72 -8.32 2.55 22.21
CA SER A 72 -7.97 3.78 22.93
C SER A 72 -6.82 4.56 22.27
N GLY A 73 -5.96 3.87 21.51
CA GLY A 73 -4.87 4.46 20.73
C GLY A 73 -5.25 4.84 19.29
N ALA A 74 -6.54 4.77 18.93
CA ALA A 74 -6.98 5.06 17.58
C ALA A 74 -7.00 6.58 17.31
N VAL A 75 -6.35 6.98 16.21
CA VAL A 75 -6.43 8.35 15.69
C VAL A 75 -7.45 8.41 14.55
N TYR A 76 -8.42 9.31 14.66
CA TYR A 76 -9.44 9.54 13.64
C TYR A 76 -9.00 10.61 12.67
N THR A 77 -9.20 10.36 11.37
CA THR A 77 -8.92 11.31 10.31
C THR A 77 -10.07 11.42 9.35
N PHE A 78 -10.23 12.59 8.73
CA PHE A 78 -11.24 12.78 7.68
C PHE A 78 -10.90 11.95 6.43
N PRO A 79 -11.91 11.36 5.77
CA PRO A 79 -11.72 10.70 4.49
C PRO A 79 -11.37 11.72 3.40
N ALA A 80 -10.92 11.21 2.25
CA ALA A 80 -10.83 12.02 1.04
C ALA A 80 -12.20 12.65 0.72
N LYS A 81 -12.22 13.92 0.30
CA LYS A 81 -13.46 14.68 0.08
C LYS A 81 -14.16 14.32 -1.24
N SER A 82 -13.42 13.74 -2.18
CA SER A 82 -13.92 13.35 -3.50
C SER A 82 -13.23 12.09 -4.03
N PHE A 83 -13.81 11.50 -5.07
CA PHE A 83 -13.18 10.41 -5.83
C PHE A 83 -11.84 10.84 -6.44
N ASN A 84 -11.74 12.09 -6.90
CA ASN A 84 -10.51 12.62 -7.46
C ASN A 84 -9.41 12.69 -6.39
N ASP A 85 -9.72 13.17 -5.18
CA ASP A 85 -8.76 13.21 -4.07
C ASP A 85 -8.25 11.81 -3.71
N MET A 86 -9.15 10.82 -3.69
CA MET A 86 -8.77 9.42 -3.45
C MET A 86 -7.87 8.89 -4.58
N PHE A 87 -8.16 9.22 -5.84
CA PHE A 87 -7.34 8.80 -6.97
C PHE A 87 -5.94 9.44 -6.93
N GLU A 88 -5.85 10.74 -6.65
CA GLU A 88 -4.59 11.46 -6.44
C GLU A 88 -3.76 10.85 -5.29
N GLN A 89 -4.42 10.49 -4.20
CA GLN A 89 -3.77 9.81 -3.07
C GLN A 89 -3.17 8.46 -3.50
N ARG A 90 -3.86 7.68 -4.32
CA ARG A 90 -3.32 6.42 -4.85
C ARG A 90 -2.21 6.61 -5.87
N LYS A 91 -2.29 7.64 -6.72
CA LYS A 91 -1.17 7.99 -7.62
C LYS A 91 0.08 8.32 -6.81
N ARG A 92 -0.07 9.06 -5.71
CA ARG A 92 1.03 9.32 -4.77
C ARG A 92 1.58 8.05 -4.11
N TRP A 93 0.74 7.05 -3.84
CA TRP A 93 1.22 5.76 -3.32
C TRP A 93 1.93 4.93 -4.38
N GLY A 94 1.43 4.91 -5.62
CA GLY A 94 2.09 4.25 -6.74
C GLY A 94 3.46 4.86 -7.01
N SER A 95 3.57 6.19 -6.99
CA SER A 95 4.82 6.91 -7.29
C SER A 95 5.95 6.62 -6.31
N LYS A 96 5.65 6.29 -5.04
CA LYS A 96 6.68 5.95 -4.03
C LYS A 96 7.20 4.52 -4.10
N THR A 97 6.50 3.60 -4.78
CA THR A 97 6.86 2.16 -4.77
C THR A 97 8.26 1.88 -5.29
N VAL A 98 8.79 2.74 -6.17
CA VAL A 98 10.16 2.63 -6.72
C VAL A 98 11.28 2.86 -5.70
N HIS A 99 10.96 3.41 -4.54
CA HIS A 99 11.92 3.66 -3.45
C HIS A 99 11.96 2.52 -2.43
N TYR A 100 11.07 1.53 -2.57
CA TYR A 100 11.08 0.35 -1.71
C TYR A 100 12.21 -0.60 -2.06
N THR A 101 12.46 -1.54 -1.16
CA THR A 101 13.50 -2.55 -1.35
C THR A 101 13.19 -3.45 -2.56
N ARG A 102 14.22 -4.05 -3.17
CA ARG A 102 14.03 -4.98 -4.30
C ARG A 102 12.99 -6.07 -4.01
N PRO A 103 13.01 -6.79 -2.87
CA PRO A 103 11.98 -7.79 -2.58
C PRO A 103 10.57 -7.21 -2.50
N GLN A 104 10.40 -6.02 -1.92
CA GLN A 104 9.10 -5.35 -1.84
C GLN A 104 8.60 -4.91 -3.21
N MET A 105 9.49 -4.37 -4.06
CA MET A 105 9.12 -4.00 -5.44
C MET A 105 8.68 -5.23 -6.25
N ILE A 106 9.39 -6.36 -6.12
CA ILE A 106 9.01 -7.62 -6.79
C ILE A 106 7.65 -8.09 -6.28
N PHE A 107 7.43 -8.09 -4.96
CA PHE A 107 6.16 -8.51 -4.37
C PHE A 107 4.98 -7.63 -4.80
N LEU A 108 5.12 -6.30 -4.74
CA LEU A 108 4.09 -5.37 -5.18
C LEU A 108 3.87 -5.44 -6.71
N GLY A 109 4.94 -5.66 -7.47
CA GLY A 109 4.87 -5.91 -8.91
C GLY A 109 4.06 -7.16 -9.24
N ALA A 110 4.30 -8.27 -8.53
CA ALA A 110 3.53 -9.50 -8.70
C ALA A 110 2.03 -9.29 -8.39
N ILE A 111 1.70 -8.54 -7.34
CA ILE A 111 0.31 -8.17 -7.03
C ILE A 111 -0.29 -7.31 -8.16
N PHE A 112 0.46 -6.33 -8.67
CA PHE A 112 0.01 -5.48 -9.77
C PHE A 112 -0.25 -6.31 -11.03
N PHE A 113 0.66 -7.21 -11.41
CA PHE A 113 0.48 -8.11 -12.55
C PHE A 113 -0.70 -9.07 -12.35
N PHE A 114 -0.88 -9.62 -11.15
CA PHE A 114 -2.07 -10.41 -10.82
C PHE A 114 -3.37 -9.60 -11.03
N TYR A 115 -3.41 -8.34 -10.57
CA TYR A 115 -4.55 -7.46 -10.80
C TYR A 115 -4.76 -7.13 -12.27
N LEU A 116 -3.69 -7.05 -13.07
CA LEU A 116 -3.76 -6.81 -14.52
C LEU A 116 -4.28 -8.04 -15.29
N CYS A 117 -3.91 -9.26 -14.84
CA CYS A 117 -4.37 -10.50 -15.45
C CYS A 117 -5.90 -10.66 -15.38
N ILE A 118 -6.57 -10.12 -14.35
CA ILE A 118 -8.02 -10.20 -14.20
C ILE A 118 -8.76 -9.54 -15.39
N PRO A 119 -8.68 -8.21 -15.62
CA PRO A 119 -9.34 -7.59 -16.76
C PRO A 119 -8.80 -8.11 -18.10
N ALA A 120 -7.50 -8.44 -18.20
CA ALA A 120 -6.94 -9.02 -19.42
C ALA A 120 -7.60 -10.36 -19.77
N SER A 121 -7.82 -11.24 -18.78
CA SER A 121 -8.51 -12.52 -18.98
C SER A 121 -9.98 -12.35 -19.33
N ILE A 122 -10.68 -11.36 -18.76
CA ILE A 122 -12.06 -11.03 -19.12
C ILE A 122 -12.14 -10.57 -20.58
N ILE A 123 -11.25 -9.67 -21.00
CA ILE A 123 -11.20 -9.19 -22.39
C ILE A 123 -10.86 -10.34 -23.34
N ALA A 124 -9.87 -11.17 -23.01
CA ALA A 124 -9.50 -12.31 -23.83
C ALA A 124 -10.62 -13.37 -23.91
N ALA A 125 -11.42 -13.53 -22.86
CA ALA A 125 -12.56 -14.45 -22.84
C ALA A 125 -13.70 -14.07 -23.79
N LEU A 126 -13.76 -12.80 -24.24
CA LEU A 126 -14.68 -12.36 -25.30
C LEU A 126 -14.34 -12.98 -26.66
N PHE A 127 -13.06 -13.34 -26.87
CA PHE A 127 -12.57 -13.97 -28.10
C PHE A 127 -12.33 -15.47 -27.95
N PHE A 128 -11.96 -15.91 -26.74
CA PHE A 128 -11.66 -17.31 -26.41
C PHE A 128 -12.47 -17.73 -25.18
N PRO A 129 -13.70 -18.26 -25.36
CA PRO A 129 -14.63 -18.52 -24.25
C PRO A 129 -14.08 -19.41 -23.12
N ILE A 130 -13.13 -20.30 -23.42
CA ILE A 130 -12.45 -21.12 -22.40
C ILE A 130 -11.76 -20.29 -21.31
N LEU A 131 -11.35 -19.06 -21.62
CA LEU A 131 -10.68 -18.15 -20.68
C LEU A 131 -11.63 -17.54 -19.64
N TRP A 132 -12.95 -17.70 -19.77
CA TRP A 132 -13.89 -17.32 -18.71
C TRP A 132 -13.61 -18.08 -17.41
N ILE A 133 -13.21 -19.34 -17.50
CA ILE A 133 -12.81 -20.15 -16.34
C ILE A 133 -11.63 -19.47 -15.63
N SER A 134 -10.59 -19.09 -16.38
CA SER A 134 -9.43 -18.38 -15.83
C SER A 134 -9.82 -17.05 -15.18
N ALA A 135 -10.67 -16.25 -15.83
CA ALA A 135 -11.14 -14.97 -15.29
C ALA A 135 -11.88 -15.14 -13.96
N ILE A 136 -12.80 -16.12 -13.90
CA ILE A 136 -13.56 -16.45 -12.69
C ILE A 136 -12.62 -16.95 -11.59
N CYS A 137 -11.69 -17.85 -11.90
CA CYS A 137 -10.70 -18.35 -10.94
C CYS A 137 -9.85 -17.21 -10.34
N LEU A 138 -9.35 -16.29 -11.17
CA LEU A 138 -8.56 -15.15 -10.70
C LEU A 138 -9.38 -14.22 -9.79
N LEU A 139 -10.65 -13.95 -10.14
CA LEU A 139 -11.56 -13.16 -9.32
C LEU A 139 -11.84 -13.84 -7.96
N ILE A 140 -12.08 -15.16 -7.96
CA ILE A 140 -12.31 -15.93 -6.73
C ILE A 140 -11.06 -15.88 -5.84
N VAL A 141 -9.87 -16.12 -6.40
CA VAL A 141 -8.61 -16.05 -5.64
C VAL A 141 -8.41 -14.67 -5.02
N LYS A 142 -8.67 -13.60 -5.79
CA LYS A 142 -8.61 -12.22 -5.29
C LYS A 142 -9.56 -12.03 -4.10
N LEU A 143 -10.83 -12.42 -4.26
CA LEU A 143 -11.86 -12.25 -3.23
C LEU A 143 -11.51 -13.04 -1.97
N ILE A 144 -11.12 -14.31 -2.11
CA ILE A 144 -10.69 -15.14 -0.97
C ILE A 144 -9.57 -14.45 -0.20
N GLY A 145 -8.53 -13.95 -0.88
CA GLY A 145 -7.43 -13.23 -0.22
C GLY A 145 -7.89 -11.99 0.54
N GLU A 146 -8.81 -11.20 -0.05
CA GLU A 146 -9.39 -10.04 0.61
C GLU A 146 -10.24 -10.42 1.83
N TYR A 147 -11.06 -11.46 1.74
CA TYR A 147 -11.86 -11.93 2.86
C TYR A 147 -10.99 -12.50 3.99
N MET A 148 -9.98 -13.30 3.66
CA MET A 148 -9.03 -13.87 4.62
C MET A 148 -8.31 -12.77 5.43
N LEU A 149 -7.98 -11.65 4.79
CA LEU A 149 -7.29 -10.54 5.45
C LEU A 149 -8.26 -9.58 6.16
N LEU A 150 -9.33 -9.16 5.49
CA LEU A 150 -10.20 -8.09 5.95
C LEU A 150 -11.17 -8.54 7.05
N LEU A 151 -11.68 -9.78 7.03
CA LEU A 151 -12.62 -10.23 8.06
C LEU A 151 -12.02 -10.23 9.48
N PRO A 152 -10.86 -10.85 9.75
CA PRO A 152 -10.24 -10.78 11.07
C PRO A 152 -9.79 -9.35 11.38
N GLY A 153 -9.26 -8.61 10.41
CA GLY A 153 -8.88 -7.22 10.59
C GLY A 153 -10.05 -6.32 11.01
N MET A 154 -11.21 -6.43 10.35
CA MET A 154 -12.41 -5.68 10.72
C MET A 154 -12.89 -5.97 12.15
N LYS A 155 -12.61 -7.15 12.70
CA LYS A 155 -12.88 -7.44 14.12
C LYS A 155 -11.90 -6.71 15.03
N ILE A 156 -10.60 -6.76 14.71
CA ILE A 156 -9.54 -6.09 15.48
C ILE A 156 -9.79 -4.57 15.56
N PHE A 157 -10.21 -3.95 14.46
CA PHE A 157 -10.43 -2.50 14.39
C PHE A 157 -11.87 -2.08 14.76
N ASP A 158 -12.72 -2.99 15.22
CA ASP A 158 -14.14 -2.75 15.51
C ASP A 158 -14.89 -2.05 14.35
N LYS A 159 -14.73 -2.60 13.14
CA LYS A 159 -15.38 -2.15 11.89
C LYS A 159 -16.08 -3.29 11.16
N SER A 160 -16.64 -4.25 11.89
CA SER A 160 -17.39 -5.39 11.31
C SER A 160 -18.60 -4.96 10.47
N GLY A 161 -19.18 -3.78 10.70
CA GLY A 161 -20.25 -3.24 9.86
C GLY A 161 -19.85 -2.95 8.41
N LEU A 162 -18.54 -2.93 8.10
CA LEU A 162 -18.03 -2.66 6.75
C LEU A 162 -17.92 -3.90 5.87
N ARG A 163 -18.27 -5.10 6.36
CA ARG A 163 -18.20 -6.36 5.59
C ARG A 163 -18.96 -6.31 4.26
N LYS A 164 -20.12 -5.63 4.24
CA LYS A 164 -20.93 -5.43 3.04
C LYS A 164 -20.21 -4.68 1.91
N TYR A 165 -19.13 -3.96 2.23
CA TYR A 165 -18.35 -3.20 1.25
C TYR A 165 -17.15 -3.96 0.68
N ILE A 166 -16.89 -5.21 1.11
CA ILE A 166 -15.75 -5.99 0.60
C ILE A 166 -15.89 -6.20 -0.91
N ILE A 167 -17.01 -6.75 -1.38
CA ILE A 167 -17.24 -7.01 -2.81
C ILE A 167 -17.28 -5.72 -3.66
N PRO A 168 -18.13 -4.71 -3.37
CA PRO A 168 -18.16 -3.51 -4.20
C PRO A 168 -16.84 -2.72 -4.14
N GLY A 169 -16.17 -2.71 -2.98
CA GLY A 169 -14.84 -2.12 -2.84
C GLY A 169 -13.78 -2.86 -3.66
N SER A 170 -13.84 -4.19 -3.67
CA SER A 170 -12.96 -5.09 -4.42
C SER A 170 -13.03 -4.86 -5.92
N ILE A 171 -14.25 -4.67 -6.46
CA ILE A 171 -14.49 -4.38 -7.87
C ILE A 171 -13.97 -2.98 -8.23
N LEU A 172 -14.30 -1.97 -7.43
CA LEU A 172 -13.85 -0.59 -7.67
C LEU A 172 -12.32 -0.45 -7.58
N GLN A 173 -11.69 -1.24 -6.70
CA GLN A 173 -10.25 -1.19 -6.48
C GLN A 173 -9.43 -1.62 -7.70
N LEU A 174 -9.91 -2.57 -8.51
CA LEU A 174 -9.19 -3.08 -9.69
C LEU A 174 -8.80 -1.97 -10.68
N PRO A 175 -9.75 -1.29 -11.35
CA PRO A 175 -9.41 -0.23 -12.31
C PRO A 175 -8.71 0.93 -11.61
N MET A 176 -9.09 1.23 -10.37
CA MET A 176 -8.53 2.35 -9.62
C MET A 176 -7.04 2.15 -9.30
N VAL A 177 -6.64 0.98 -8.81
CA VAL A 177 -5.23 0.68 -8.50
C VAL A 177 -4.42 0.56 -9.78
N LEU A 178 -4.92 -0.13 -10.80
CA LEU A 178 -4.21 -0.27 -12.07
C LEU A 178 -3.90 1.09 -12.70
N CYS A 179 -4.91 1.95 -12.85
CA CYS A 179 -4.73 3.29 -13.40
C CYS A 179 -3.86 4.17 -12.49
N ALA A 180 -4.11 4.16 -11.17
CA ALA A 180 -3.37 5.03 -10.26
C ALA A 180 -1.88 4.67 -10.16
N VAL A 181 -1.54 3.38 -10.17
CA VAL A 181 -0.14 2.94 -10.13
C VAL A 181 0.58 3.33 -11.41
N VAL A 182 0.01 3.06 -12.59
CA VAL A 182 0.60 3.45 -13.87
C VAL A 182 0.80 4.97 -13.93
N ILE A 183 -0.23 5.76 -13.64
CA ILE A 183 -0.14 7.21 -13.69
C ILE A 183 0.83 7.74 -12.63
N GLY A 184 0.80 7.21 -11.41
CA GLY A 184 1.68 7.62 -10.33
C GLY A 184 3.16 7.33 -10.61
N VAL A 185 3.47 6.19 -11.23
CA VAL A 185 4.84 5.77 -11.54
C VAL A 185 5.41 6.56 -12.72
N PHE A 186 4.63 6.80 -13.78
CA PHE A 186 5.14 7.38 -15.03
C PHE A 186 4.85 8.88 -15.19
N PHE A 187 3.80 9.40 -14.55
CA PHE A 187 3.30 10.76 -14.73
C PHE A 187 3.29 11.57 -13.42
N LYS A 188 2.48 12.63 -13.38
CA LYS A 188 2.36 13.57 -12.26
C LYS A 188 1.15 13.22 -11.38
N PHE A 189 1.22 13.65 -10.12
CA PHE A 189 0.11 13.60 -9.17
C PHE A 189 0.02 14.93 -8.41
N VAL A 190 -1.19 15.26 -7.95
CA VAL A 190 -1.49 16.45 -7.16
C VAL A 190 -1.58 16.05 -5.70
N TRP A 191 -0.95 16.81 -4.82
CA TRP A 191 -0.99 16.57 -3.39
C TRP A 191 -0.93 17.89 -2.61
N LYS A 192 -1.92 18.15 -1.75
CA LYS A 192 -1.95 19.31 -0.85
C LYS A 192 -1.61 20.64 -1.54
N GLY A 193 -2.19 20.86 -2.72
CA GLY A 193 -1.99 22.09 -3.52
C GLY A 193 -0.75 22.09 -4.42
N GLY A 194 0.17 21.13 -4.27
CA GLY A 194 1.34 20.98 -5.13
C GLY A 194 1.15 19.93 -6.22
N THR A 195 1.85 20.09 -7.35
CA THR A 195 1.95 19.06 -8.41
C THR A 195 3.34 18.46 -8.40
N TYR A 196 3.42 17.13 -8.36
CA TYR A 196 4.67 16.40 -8.20
C TYR A 196 4.84 15.33 -9.28
N LYS A 197 6.10 15.04 -9.63
CA LYS A 197 6.50 13.91 -10.48
C LYS A 197 7.43 13.00 -9.67
N ARG A 198 7.41 11.71 -9.94
CA ARG A 198 8.37 10.75 -9.39
C ARG A 198 9.80 11.26 -9.57
N LYS A 199 10.57 11.32 -8.48
CA LYS A 199 12.02 11.57 -8.50
C LYS A 199 12.74 10.23 -8.37
N VAL A 200 13.57 9.85 -9.32
CA VAL A 200 14.44 8.67 -9.17
C VAL A 200 15.77 9.17 -8.60
N ASN A 201 16.12 8.78 -7.38
CA ASN A 201 17.43 9.13 -6.82
C ASN A 201 18.52 8.32 -7.54
N THR A 202 19.18 8.95 -8.52
CA THR A 202 20.25 8.36 -9.34
C THR A 202 21.52 8.00 -8.54
N GLN A 203 21.63 8.39 -7.28
CA GLN A 203 22.85 8.17 -6.47
C GLN A 203 22.96 6.78 -5.83
N VAL A 204 21.90 5.95 -5.83
CA VAL A 204 21.97 4.59 -5.26
C VAL A 204 22.54 3.57 -6.27
N SER A 205 22.57 3.91 -7.56
CA SER A 205 23.07 3.01 -8.61
C SER A 205 24.59 2.87 -8.67
N MET A 206 25.36 3.77 -8.05
CA MET A 206 26.83 3.79 -8.14
C MET A 206 27.57 3.19 -6.92
N LYS A 207 26.85 2.60 -5.95
CA LYS A 207 27.46 1.92 -4.79
C LYS A 207 27.20 0.40 -4.74
N GLN A 208 26.75 -0.18 -5.85
CA GLN A 208 26.53 -1.63 -5.97
C GLN A 208 27.21 -2.24 -7.21
N ILE A 209 28.22 -1.57 -7.76
CA ILE A 209 29.15 -2.16 -8.73
C ILE A 209 30.51 -2.21 -8.05
#